data_AF-A0A2G6IXI2-F1
#
_entry.id   AF-A0A2G6IXI2-F1
#
_cell.length_a   1.000
_cell.length_b   1.000
_cell.length_c   1.000
_cell.angle_alpha   90.00
_cell.angle_beta   90.00
_cell.angle_gamma   90.00
#
_symmetry.space_group_name_H-M   'P 1'
#
loop_
_entity.id
_entity.type
_entity.pdbx_description
1 polymer ?
#
loop_
_entity_poly.entity_id
_entity_poly.type
_entity_poly.pdbx_seq_one_letter_code
_entity_poly.pdbx_strand_id
1 'polypeptide(L)'
;MQGSKTAKKIRNLVKSDQVAHAFLGWLSTYSNWIDELSVSAAVKATIKWAKKNMDAPPVVNRSEIIRVMKTLEECAVGQFWVGRRGAESRFEFWVHRGQLGKAGMGEVKSLEIEEDAEELAQDDLLEMHRRLIAHALEKPLSAIRIKIREDV
;
A
#
# COMPACT_ATOMS: atom_id res chain seq x y z
N MET A 1 -12.89 9.93 -1.42
CA MET A 1 -11.97 11.06 -1.05
C MET A 1 -10.54 10.60 -0.71
N GLN A 2 -10.34 9.34 -0.31
CA GLN A 2 -9.04 8.72 0.01
C GLN A 2 -7.98 8.89 -1.10
N GLY A 3 -8.30 8.42 -2.32
CA GLY A 3 -7.34 8.36 -3.44
C GLY A 3 -6.75 9.70 -3.88
N SER A 4 -7.46 10.82 -3.74
CA SER A 4 -6.93 12.16 -4.06
C SER A 4 -5.95 12.66 -2.99
N LYS A 5 -6.25 12.42 -1.70
CA LYS A 5 -5.34 12.76 -0.59
C LYS A 5 -4.05 11.94 -0.71
N THR A 6 -4.17 10.65 -1.00
CA THR A 6 -3.02 9.75 -1.22
C THR A 6 -2.17 10.17 -2.40
N ALA A 7 -2.78 10.47 -3.56
CA ALA A 7 -2.06 11.00 -4.72
C ALA A 7 -1.30 12.30 -4.40
N LYS A 8 -1.86 13.20 -3.58
CA LYS A 8 -1.18 14.41 -3.13
C LYS A 8 0.04 14.11 -2.26
N LYS A 9 -0.06 13.14 -1.33
CA LYS A 9 1.07 12.70 -0.49
C LYS A 9 2.20 12.13 -1.35
N ILE A 10 1.88 11.24 -2.29
CA ILE A 10 2.86 10.61 -3.19
C ILE A 10 3.54 11.66 -4.06
N ARG A 11 2.79 12.65 -4.56
CA ARG A 11 3.37 13.76 -5.32
C ARG A 11 4.32 14.61 -4.49
N ASN A 12 4.00 14.86 -3.21
CA ASN A 12 4.91 15.56 -2.32
C ASN A 12 6.19 14.76 -2.08
N LEU A 13 6.08 13.43 -1.93
CA LEU A 13 7.23 12.53 -1.80
C LEU A 13 8.17 12.64 -3.01
N VAL A 14 7.63 12.60 -4.24
CA VAL A 14 8.41 12.79 -5.48
C VAL A 14 9.15 14.13 -5.50
N LYS A 15 8.53 15.21 -4.98
CA LYS A 15 9.16 16.53 -4.96
C LYS A 15 10.29 16.65 -3.94
N SER A 16 10.19 15.95 -2.81
CA SER A 16 11.17 16.03 -1.72
C SER A 16 12.29 15.01 -1.80
N ASP A 17 12.08 13.90 -2.53
CA ASP A 17 13.00 12.76 -2.54
C ASP A 17 13.31 12.33 -3.99
N GLN A 18 14.59 12.47 -4.37
CA GLN A 18 15.07 12.09 -5.70
C GLN A 18 14.98 10.58 -5.97
N VAL A 19 15.16 9.74 -4.95
CA VAL A 19 15.01 8.27 -5.10
C VAL A 19 13.54 7.94 -5.33
N ALA A 20 12.63 8.58 -4.59
CA ALA A 20 11.20 8.41 -4.81
C ALA A 20 10.77 8.89 -6.20
N HIS A 21 11.32 10.02 -6.67
CA HIS A 21 11.11 10.50 -8.04
C HIS A 21 11.57 9.46 -9.06
N ALA A 22 12.79 8.93 -8.93
CA ALA A 22 13.29 7.91 -9.83
C ALA A 22 12.43 6.63 -9.81
N PHE A 23 12.00 6.19 -8.63
CA PHE A 23 11.22 4.97 -8.46
C PHE A 23 9.82 5.11 -9.06
N LEU A 24 9.10 6.18 -8.71
CA LEU A 24 7.75 6.44 -9.21
C LEU A 24 7.73 6.83 -10.69
N GLY A 25 8.78 7.50 -11.18
CA GLY A 25 8.98 7.76 -12.60
C GLY A 25 9.22 6.47 -13.39
N TRP A 26 9.93 5.50 -12.82
CA TRP A 26 10.02 4.16 -13.43
C TRP A 26 8.66 3.45 -13.41
N LEU A 27 7.93 3.47 -12.29
CA LEU A 27 6.61 2.87 -12.20
C LEU A 27 5.62 3.46 -13.21
N SER A 28 5.69 4.76 -13.51
CA SER A 28 4.77 5.42 -14.47
C SER A 28 4.88 4.87 -15.89
N THR A 29 5.99 4.21 -16.22
CA THR A 29 6.21 3.59 -17.54
C THR A 29 5.51 2.24 -17.73
N TYR A 30 4.93 1.65 -16.67
CA TYR A 30 4.25 0.37 -16.75
C TYR A 30 2.80 0.50 -17.25
N SER A 31 2.46 -0.39 -18.18
CA SER A 31 1.08 -0.63 -18.63
C SER A 31 0.45 -1.90 -18.04
N ASN A 32 1.27 -2.82 -17.52
CA ASN A 32 0.81 -4.14 -17.10
C ASN A 32 0.64 -4.22 -15.59
N TRP A 33 -0.49 -4.82 -15.19
CA TRP A 33 -0.76 -5.18 -13.80
C TRP A 33 0.18 -6.31 -13.37
N ILE A 34 1.09 -6.01 -12.44
CA ILE A 34 1.77 -7.01 -11.63
C ILE A 34 1.72 -6.43 -10.22
N ASP A 35 1.11 -7.18 -9.34
CA ASP A 35 0.89 -6.93 -7.92
C ASP A 35 2.20 -6.99 -7.11
N GLU A 36 3.13 -7.87 -7.48
CA GLU A 36 4.37 -8.03 -6.72
C GLU A 36 5.60 -7.34 -7.35
N LEU A 37 6.50 -6.89 -6.48
CA LEU A 37 7.82 -6.41 -6.85
C LEU A 37 8.89 -6.75 -5.81
N SER A 38 9.93 -7.46 -6.23
CA SER A 38 11.11 -7.65 -5.37
C SER A 38 11.91 -6.36 -5.22
N VAL A 39 12.43 -6.10 -4.01
CA VAL A 39 13.29 -4.94 -3.71
C VAL A 39 14.52 -4.93 -4.62
N SER A 40 15.12 -6.10 -4.90
CA SER A 40 16.29 -6.20 -5.76
C SER A 40 16.00 -5.81 -7.21
N ALA A 41 14.81 -6.14 -7.74
CA ALA A 41 14.38 -5.69 -9.06
C ALA A 41 14.11 -4.18 -9.07
N ALA A 42 13.43 -3.67 -8.04
CA ALA A 42 13.16 -2.25 -7.87
C ALA A 42 14.44 -1.40 -7.88
N VAL A 43 15.48 -1.80 -7.14
CA VAL A 43 16.78 -1.11 -7.12
C VAL A 43 17.37 -1.00 -8.52
N LYS A 44 17.50 -2.13 -9.24
CA LYS A 44 18.10 -2.17 -10.58
C LYS A 44 17.34 -1.28 -11.56
N ALA A 45 16.02 -1.35 -11.53
CA ALA A 45 15.18 -0.63 -12.46
C ALA A 45 15.13 0.88 -12.17
N THR A 46 15.11 1.27 -10.90
CA THR A 46 15.20 2.67 -10.46
C THR A 46 16.52 3.30 -10.89
N ILE A 47 17.65 2.62 -10.70
CA ILE A 47 18.97 3.10 -11.17
C ILE A 47 18.96 3.30 -12.69
N LYS A 48 18.43 2.31 -13.43
CA LYS A 48 18.37 2.37 -14.90
C LYS A 48 17.52 3.55 -15.38
N TRP A 49 16.38 3.80 -14.73
CA TRP A 49 15.51 4.91 -15.08
C TRP A 49 16.14 6.26 -14.72
N ALA A 50 16.72 6.40 -13.52
CA ALA A 50 17.36 7.63 -13.06
C ALA A 50 18.48 8.07 -14.00
N LYS A 51 19.35 7.13 -14.40
CA LYS A 51 20.45 7.40 -15.34
C LYS A 51 20.00 7.90 -16.71
N LYS A 52 18.77 7.56 -17.12
CA LYS A 52 18.24 7.93 -18.43
C LYS A 52 17.47 9.25 -18.40
N ASN A 53 16.82 9.58 -17.28
CA ASN A 53 15.82 10.64 -17.21
C ASN A 53 16.18 11.78 -16.24
N MET A 54 17.27 11.68 -15.49
CA MET A 54 17.70 12.70 -14.54
C MET A 54 19.12 13.15 -14.86
N ASP A 55 19.34 14.47 -14.87
CA ASP A 55 20.67 15.06 -15.11
C ASP A 55 21.67 14.71 -14.01
N ALA A 56 21.19 14.60 -12.76
CA ALA A 56 21.96 14.18 -11.59
C ALA A 56 21.26 12.99 -10.90
N PRO A 57 21.57 11.74 -11.30
CA PRO A 57 20.94 10.56 -10.72
C PRO A 57 21.30 10.38 -9.23
N PRO A 58 20.33 10.09 -8.34
CA PRO A 58 20.61 9.82 -6.94
C PRO A 58 21.33 8.47 -6.76
N VAL A 59 22.00 8.33 -5.62
CA VAL A 59 22.54 7.03 -5.19
C VAL A 59 21.38 6.16 -4.70
N VAL A 60 21.07 5.11 -5.44
CA VAL A 60 19.99 4.18 -5.09
C VAL A 60 20.60 2.89 -4.56
N ASN A 61 20.23 2.53 -3.33
CA ASN A 61 20.60 1.25 -2.71
C ASN A 61 19.33 0.56 -2.17
N ARG A 62 19.52 -0.64 -1.60
CA ARG A 62 18.41 -1.44 -1.05
C ARG A 62 17.64 -0.68 0.03
N SER A 63 18.34 -0.06 0.97
CA SER A 63 17.76 0.66 2.10
C SER A 63 16.92 1.84 1.65
N GLU A 64 17.37 2.58 0.63
CA GLU A 64 16.63 3.71 0.06
C GLU A 64 15.32 3.25 -0.60
N ILE A 65 15.36 2.16 -1.37
CA ILE A 65 14.14 1.59 -1.97
C ILE A 65 13.17 1.09 -0.90
N ILE A 66 13.68 0.41 0.14
CA ILE A 66 12.84 -0.03 1.26
C ILE A 66 12.21 1.18 1.95
N ARG A 67 12.95 2.27 2.17
CA ARG A 67 12.41 3.50 2.75
C ARG A 67 11.25 4.03 1.92
N VAL A 68 11.43 4.19 0.61
CA VAL A 68 10.38 4.68 -0.29
C VAL A 68 9.15 3.77 -0.25
N MET A 69 9.36 2.45 -0.33
CA MET A 69 8.26 1.48 -0.25
C MET A 69 7.55 1.48 1.10
N LYS A 70 8.24 1.71 2.22
CA LYS A 70 7.60 1.90 3.54
C LYS A 70 6.73 3.16 3.57
N THR A 71 7.17 4.25 2.97
CA THR A 71 6.32 5.44 2.81
C THR A 71 5.07 5.14 1.97
N LEU A 72 5.17 4.24 0.98
CA LEU A 72 4.01 3.78 0.21
C LEU A 72 3.08 2.89 1.03
N GLU A 73 3.62 2.01 1.88
CA GLU A 73 2.83 1.23 2.84
C GLU A 73 2.05 2.12 3.81
N GLU A 74 2.68 3.17 4.35
CA GLU A 74 2.02 4.20 5.18
C GLU A 74 0.93 4.98 4.42
N CYS A 75 1.00 4.98 3.08
CA CYS A 75 -0.02 5.58 2.21
C CYS A 75 -1.15 4.61 1.86
N ALA A 76 -1.15 3.38 2.39
CA ALA A 76 -2.11 2.33 2.12
C ALA A 76 -2.26 2.01 0.62
N VAL A 77 -1.14 1.95 -0.11
CA VAL A 77 -1.12 1.55 -1.53
C VAL A 77 -0.45 0.19 -1.77
N GLY A 78 -0.17 -0.54 -0.70
CA GLY A 78 0.49 -1.84 -0.71
C GLY A 78 1.13 -2.18 0.63
N GLN A 79 1.79 -3.33 0.69
CA GLN A 79 2.43 -3.84 1.91
C GLN A 79 3.70 -4.63 1.61
N PHE A 80 4.59 -4.74 2.60
CA PHE A 80 5.74 -5.62 2.53
C PHE A 80 5.41 -7.06 2.91
N TRP A 81 5.85 -8.00 2.08
CA TRP A 81 5.91 -9.40 2.45
C TRP A 81 7.12 -9.63 3.34
N VAL A 82 6.84 -10.01 4.58
CA VAL A 82 7.84 -10.40 5.58
C VAL A 82 8.19 -11.88 5.38
N GLY A 83 9.37 -12.14 4.81
CA GLY A 83 9.84 -13.50 4.54
C GLY A 83 10.45 -14.21 5.76
N ARG A 84 11.02 -15.41 5.55
CA ARG A 84 11.78 -16.14 6.61
C ARG A 84 12.87 -15.23 7.18
N ARG A 85 12.90 -15.10 8.52
CA ARG A 85 13.78 -14.19 9.30
C ARG A 85 13.42 -12.70 9.27
N GLY A 86 12.20 -12.33 8.89
CA GLY A 86 11.71 -10.96 9.09
C GLY A 86 12.16 -9.93 8.04
N ALA A 87 12.83 -10.37 6.98
CA ALA A 87 13.41 -9.44 6.00
C ALA A 87 12.37 -8.96 4.97
N GLU A 88 12.29 -7.64 4.76
CA GLU A 88 11.50 -7.05 3.69
C GLU A 88 12.14 -7.38 2.33
N SER A 89 11.45 -8.19 1.52
CA SER A 89 12.02 -8.71 0.28
C SER A 89 11.17 -8.45 -0.96
N ARG A 90 9.84 -8.40 -0.79
CA ARG A 90 8.87 -8.12 -1.84
C ARG A 90 7.84 -7.14 -1.32
N PHE A 91 7.41 -6.24 -2.20
CA PHE A 91 6.31 -5.33 -1.98
C PHE A 91 5.14 -5.76 -2.86
N GLU A 92 3.98 -5.88 -2.26
CA GLU A 92 2.71 -6.15 -2.92
C GLU A 92 1.95 -4.84 -3.04
N PHE A 93 1.48 -4.50 -4.23
CA PHE A 93 0.71 -3.30 -4.51
C PHE A 93 -0.78 -3.61 -4.52
N TRP A 94 -1.56 -2.80 -3.81
CA TRP A 94 -3.04 -2.84 -3.84
C TRP A 94 -3.62 -1.88 -4.88
N VAL A 95 -2.77 -1.23 -5.64
CA VAL A 95 -3.13 -0.29 -6.71
C VAL A 95 -2.32 -0.59 -7.95
N HIS A 96 -2.83 -0.21 -9.12
CA HIS A 96 -2.06 -0.35 -10.35
C HIS A 96 -0.77 0.48 -10.29
N ARG A 97 0.39 -0.18 -10.38
CA ARG A 97 1.71 0.46 -10.29
C ARG A 97 1.91 1.61 -11.28
N GLY A 98 1.41 1.44 -12.51
CA GLY A 98 1.47 2.48 -13.53
C GLY A 98 0.69 3.73 -13.12
N GLN A 99 -0.49 3.54 -12.52
CA GLN A 99 -1.31 4.64 -12.03
C GLN A 99 -0.66 5.31 -10.80
N LEU A 100 -0.06 4.50 -9.91
CA LEU A 100 0.72 4.99 -8.77
C LEU A 100 1.86 5.90 -9.21
N GLY A 101 2.66 5.44 -10.17
CA GLY A 101 3.73 6.24 -10.77
C GLY A 101 3.20 7.53 -11.39
N LYS A 102 2.20 7.44 -12.27
CA LYS A 102 1.58 8.60 -12.93
C LYS A 102 0.99 9.62 -11.94
N ALA A 103 0.37 9.16 -10.85
CA ALA A 103 -0.14 10.05 -9.81
C ALA A 103 1.00 10.80 -9.10
N GLY A 104 2.09 10.10 -8.79
CA GLY A 104 3.31 10.69 -8.22
C GLY A 104 3.95 11.71 -9.14
N MET A 105 4.03 11.40 -10.44
CA MET A 105 4.52 12.30 -11.49
C MET A 105 3.56 13.46 -11.81
N GLY A 106 2.33 13.43 -11.26
CA GLY A 106 1.33 14.48 -11.45
C GLY A 106 0.52 14.38 -12.74
N GLU A 107 0.67 13.30 -13.50
CA GLU A 107 -0.10 13.01 -14.71
C GLU A 107 -1.57 12.63 -14.40
N VAL A 108 -1.82 12.08 -13.21
CA VAL A 108 -3.16 11.70 -12.75
C VAL A 108 -3.50 12.40 -11.42
N LYS A 109 -4.77 12.80 -11.27
CA LYS A 109 -5.25 13.57 -10.11
C LYS A 109 -5.63 12.70 -8.89
N SER A 110 -6.01 11.45 -9.12
CA SER A 110 -6.47 10.52 -8.08
C SER A 110 -6.05 9.08 -8.39
N LEU A 111 -5.83 8.30 -7.34
CA LEU A 111 -5.66 6.86 -7.44
C LEU A 111 -7.00 6.14 -7.30
N GLU A 112 -7.18 5.10 -8.09
CA GLU A 112 -8.17 4.06 -7.86
C GLU A 112 -7.55 3.12 -6.83
N ILE A 113 -7.99 3.28 -5.59
CA ILE A 113 -7.65 2.37 -4.51
C ILE A 113 -8.88 1.49 -4.39
N GLU A 114 -8.75 0.22 -4.75
CA GLU A 114 -9.76 -0.78 -4.39
C GLU A 114 -9.70 -0.88 -2.86
N GLU A 115 -10.61 -0.17 -2.21
CA GLU A 115 -10.92 -0.45 -0.82
C GLU A 115 -11.62 -1.81 -0.85
N ASP A 116 -10.89 -2.88 -0.54
CA ASP A 116 -11.50 -4.10 0.00
C ASP A 116 -12.10 -3.76 1.36
N ALA A 117 -13.10 -2.88 1.35
CA ALA A 117 -14.16 -2.95 2.32
C ALA A 117 -14.94 -4.20 1.92
N GLU A 118 -14.45 -5.37 2.34
CA GLU A 118 -15.40 -6.34 2.85
C GLU A 118 -16.09 -5.62 4.02
N GLU A 119 -17.11 -4.83 3.71
CA GLU A 119 -18.17 -4.50 4.65
C GLU A 119 -18.76 -5.86 5.01
N LEU A 120 -18.15 -6.52 5.99
CA LEU A 120 -18.81 -7.58 6.72
C LEU A 120 -20.14 -6.98 7.14
N ALA A 121 -21.22 -7.56 6.63
CA ALA A 121 -22.55 -7.13 7.02
C ALA A 121 -22.56 -7.07 8.55
N GLN A 122 -23.17 -6.03 9.12
CA GLN A 122 -23.18 -5.82 10.56
C GLN A 122 -23.60 -7.09 11.33
N ASP A 123 -24.49 -7.87 10.73
CA ASP A 123 -24.94 -9.18 11.21
C ASP A 123 -23.83 -10.24 11.25
N ASP A 124 -22.97 -10.31 10.23
CA ASP A 124 -21.83 -11.23 10.18
C ASP A 124 -20.79 -10.87 11.24
N LEU A 125 -20.51 -9.57 11.39
CA LEU A 125 -19.61 -9.07 12.43
C LEU A 125 -20.14 -9.38 13.82
N LEU A 126 -21.44 -9.16 14.05
CA LEU A 126 -22.11 -9.47 15.31
C LEU A 126 -22.08 -10.97 15.63
N GLU A 127 -22.32 -11.82 14.66
CA GLU A 127 -22.29 -13.27 14.83
C GLU A 127 -20.86 -13.78 15.11
N MET A 128 -19.85 -13.23 14.44
CA MET A 128 -18.44 -13.50 14.76
C MET A 128 -18.08 -13.12 16.20
N HIS A 129 -18.46 -11.92 16.64
CA HIS A 129 -18.25 -11.47 18.01
C HIS A 129 -18.99 -12.35 19.02
N ARG A 130 -20.22 -12.76 18.68
CA ARG A 130 -21.04 -13.63 19.53
C ARG A 130 -20.37 -14.99 19.75
N ARG A 131 -19.79 -15.57 18.70
CA ARG A 131 -19.02 -16.83 18.76
C ARG A 131 -17.77 -16.69 19.62
N LEU A 132 -17.02 -15.61 19.44
CA LEU A 132 -15.82 -15.33 20.22
C LEU A 132 -16.14 -15.24 21.72
N ILE A 133 -17.17 -14.46 22.08
CA ILE A 133 -17.59 -14.26 23.47
C ILE A 133 -18.14 -15.55 24.08
N ALA A 134 -18.92 -16.31 23.32
CA ALA A 134 -19.44 -17.61 23.76
C ALA A 134 -18.31 -18.57 24.11
N HIS A 135 -17.28 -18.65 23.25
CA HIS A 135 -16.11 -19.47 23.49
C HIS A 135 -15.31 -19.01 24.71
N ALA A 136 -15.02 -17.71 24.82
CA ALA A 136 -14.25 -17.16 25.94
C ALA A 136 -14.94 -17.32 27.30
N LEU A 137 -16.27 -17.34 27.32
CA LEU A 137 -17.07 -17.51 28.53
C LEU A 137 -17.50 -18.97 28.79
N GLU A 138 -17.07 -19.92 27.94
CA GLU A 138 -17.49 -21.33 27.96
C GLU A 138 -19.02 -21.51 28.03
N LYS A 139 -19.74 -20.64 27.31
CA LYS A 139 -21.20 -20.62 27.27
C LYS A 139 -21.72 -20.95 25.87
N PRO A 140 -22.92 -21.55 25.77
CA PRO A 140 -23.55 -21.76 24.48
C PRO A 140 -23.87 -20.40 23.82
N LEU A 141 -23.79 -20.36 22.48
CA LEU A 141 -24.10 -19.18 21.68
C LEU A 141 -25.48 -18.56 21.99
N SER A 142 -26.47 -19.40 22.31
CA SER A 142 -27.83 -18.98 22.70
C SER A 142 -27.86 -18.10 23.96
N ALA A 143 -26.84 -18.19 24.83
CA ALA A 143 -26.73 -17.40 26.05
C ALA A 143 -26.09 -16.01 25.84
N ILE A 144 -25.46 -15.75 24.68
CA ILE A 144 -24.84 -14.47 24.37
C ILE A 144 -25.81 -13.59 23.57
N ARG A 145 -26.04 -12.36 24.04
CA ARG A 145 -26.80 -11.33 23.33
C ARG A 145 -25.98 -10.04 23.31
N ILE A 146 -25.66 -9.56 22.12
CA ILE A 146 -24.96 -8.29 21.91
C ILE A 146 -26.00 -7.24 21.56
N LYS A 147 -25.99 -6.10 22.25
CA LYS A 147 -26.81 -4.92 21.91
C LYS A 147 -25.87 -3.76 21.63
N ILE A 148 -25.93 -3.24 20.41
CA ILE A 148 -25.24 -2.01 20.04
C ILE A 148 -26.09 -0.85 20.58
N ARG A 149 -25.47 0.05 21.35
CA ARG A 149 -26.09 1.33 21.70
C ARG A 149 -25.74 2.31 20.59
N GLU A 150 -26.76 2.90 19.98
CA GLU A 150 -26.58 4.07 19.14
C GLU A 150 -26.44 5.28 20.06
N ASP A 151 -25.23 5.81 20.15
CA ASP A 151 -25.02 7.12 20.76
C ASP A 151 -25.48 8.16 19.72
N VAL A 152 -26.56 8.87 20.06
CA VAL A 152 -27.11 10.01 19.30
C VAL A 152 -26.28 11.26 19.57
#